data_AF-A0A8S3HLE3-F1
#
_entry.id   AF-A0A8S3HLE3-F1
#
_cell.length_a   1.000
_cell.length_b   1.000
_cell.length_c   1.000
_cell.angle_alpha   90.00
_cell.angle_beta   90.00
_cell.angle_gamma   90.00
#
_symmetry.space_group_name_H-M   'P 1'
#
loop_
_entity.id
_entity.type
_entity.pdbx_description
1 polymer ?
#
loop_
_entity_poly.entity_id
_entity_poly.type
_entity_poly.pdbx_seq_one_letter_code
_entity_poly.pdbx_strand_id
1 'polypeptide(L)'
;LPEDIDKGDVTPRQEFKARARYLNEKYEYDVNEARKIWCFGPEGTGPNLLMDCTKGVQYLNEIKDSCVAGFQWATKEGVLAEENVRGVRFDIHDVTLHADAIHRGGGQIIPTARRVLYASMLTAKPRLYEPVYLLTGTPMFVVKAYLPVNESFGFTADLRSNTGGQAFPQCVFDHWQVMNQDPFDPTSKIRQIVNDIRKRKGLKEGIPPLEDYYDKL
;
A
#
# COMPACT_ATOMS: atom_id res chain seq x y z
N LEU A 1 -3.25 4.85 10.74
CA LEU A 1 -4.42 4.67 9.84
C LEU A 1 -4.46 3.26 9.26
N PRO A 2 -3.42 2.74 8.59
CA PRO A 2 -3.49 1.39 8.01
C PRO A 2 -3.82 0.30 9.07
N GLU A 3 -3.37 0.47 10.31
CA GLU A 3 -3.70 -0.42 11.44
C GLU A 3 -5.17 -0.38 11.83
N ASP A 4 -5.78 0.81 11.84
CA ASP A 4 -7.20 0.97 12.16
C ASP A 4 -8.09 0.38 11.05
N ILE A 5 -7.63 0.43 9.80
CA ILE A 5 -8.32 -0.22 8.68
C ILE A 5 -8.27 -1.74 8.83
N ASP A 6 -7.09 -2.30 9.12
CA ASP A 6 -6.92 -3.74 9.33
C ASP A 6 -7.73 -4.27 10.53
N LYS A 7 -7.85 -3.48 11.61
CA LYS A 7 -8.67 -3.82 12.78
C LYS A 7 -10.17 -3.69 12.54
N GLY A 8 -10.57 -3.00 11.46
CA GLY A 8 -11.97 -2.74 11.16
C GLY A 8 -12.56 -1.51 11.87
N ASP A 9 -11.72 -0.67 12.50
CA ASP A 9 -12.13 0.60 13.09
C ASP A 9 -12.51 1.62 12.00
N VAL A 10 -11.87 1.54 10.83
CA VAL A 10 -12.19 2.32 9.63
C VAL A 10 -12.49 1.36 8.47
N THR A 11 -13.71 1.36 7.94
CA THR A 11 -14.09 0.43 6.87
C THR A 11 -14.85 1.10 5.72
N PRO A 12 -14.86 0.50 4.52
CA PRO A 12 -15.67 0.97 3.40
C PRO A 12 -17.18 0.97 3.70
N ARG A 13 -17.66 0.08 4.59
CA ARG A 13 -19.09 -0.14 4.87
C ARG A 13 -19.68 0.84 5.88
N GLN A 14 -18.85 1.55 6.63
CA GLN A 14 -19.31 2.55 7.59
C GLN A 14 -20.01 3.73 6.90
N GLU A 15 -20.94 4.35 7.63
CA GLU A 15 -21.54 5.61 7.20
C GLU A 15 -20.46 6.68 7.02
N PHE A 16 -20.51 7.38 5.89
CA PHE A 16 -19.40 8.20 5.42
C PHE A 16 -19.17 9.45 6.28
N LYS A 17 -20.20 10.03 6.91
CA LYS A 17 -20.03 11.19 7.82
C LYS A 17 -19.38 10.77 9.13
N ALA A 18 -19.78 9.63 9.70
CA ALA A 18 -19.16 9.07 10.89
C ALA A 18 -17.68 8.73 10.64
N ARG A 19 -17.40 8.05 9.52
CA ARG A 19 -16.02 7.74 9.09
C ARG A 19 -15.19 9.01 8.90
N ALA A 20 -15.74 10.03 8.23
CA ALA A 20 -15.04 11.30 8.01
C ALA A 20 -14.73 12.04 9.31
N ARG A 21 -15.64 12.00 10.30
CA ARG A 21 -15.41 12.57 11.62
C ARG A 21 -14.25 11.86 12.35
N TYR A 22 -14.26 10.53 12.36
CA TYR A 22 -13.18 9.75 12.96
C TYR A 22 -11.81 10.07 12.31
N LEU A 23 -11.77 10.15 10.98
CA LEU A 23 -10.55 10.51 10.25
C LEU A 23 -10.08 11.93 10.54
N ASN A 24 -11.00 12.89 10.72
CA ASN A 24 -10.64 14.24 11.11
C ASN A 24 -10.10 14.31 12.54
N GLU A 25 -10.79 13.68 13.51
CA GLU A 25 -10.41 13.74 14.92
C GLU A 25 -9.10 13.02 15.23
N LYS A 26 -8.82 11.88 14.56
CA LYS A 26 -7.64 11.05 14.84
C LYS A 26 -6.47 11.31 13.87
N TYR A 27 -6.76 11.72 12.64
CA TYR A 27 -5.76 11.83 11.57
C TYR A 27 -5.73 13.20 10.89
N GLU A 28 -6.51 14.18 11.37
CA GLU A 28 -6.53 15.55 10.86
C GLU A 28 -6.95 15.68 9.39
N TYR A 29 -7.71 14.71 8.87
CA TYR A 29 -8.23 14.78 7.50
C TYR A 29 -9.25 15.91 7.37
N ASP A 30 -9.28 16.61 6.23
CA ASP A 30 -10.39 17.51 5.93
C ASP A 30 -11.70 16.72 5.87
N VAL A 31 -12.72 17.19 6.61
CA VAL A 31 -14.00 16.49 6.76
C VAL A 31 -14.75 16.40 5.42
N ASN A 32 -14.62 17.39 4.54
CA ASN A 32 -15.33 17.39 3.26
C ASN A 32 -14.68 16.42 2.28
N GLU A 33 -13.34 16.40 2.24
CA GLU A 33 -12.58 15.43 1.44
C GLU A 33 -12.75 14.00 1.96
N ALA A 34 -12.71 13.79 3.28
CA ALA A 34 -12.87 12.47 3.90
C ALA A 34 -14.25 11.84 3.63
N ARG A 35 -15.28 12.66 3.36
CA ARG A 35 -16.60 12.18 2.90
C ARG A 35 -16.59 11.71 1.45
N LYS A 36 -15.60 12.14 0.66
CA LYS A 36 -15.42 11.83 -0.76
C LYS A 36 -14.36 10.73 -1.01
N ILE A 37 -14.16 9.84 -0.04
CA ILE A 37 -13.41 8.60 -0.28
C ILE A 37 -14.18 7.77 -1.32
N TRP A 38 -13.57 7.51 -2.47
CA TRP A 38 -14.15 6.71 -3.54
C TRP A 38 -14.07 5.22 -3.24
N CYS A 39 -12.91 4.75 -2.78
CA CYS A 39 -12.73 3.36 -2.41
C CYS A 39 -11.50 3.16 -1.50
N PHE A 40 -11.48 1.99 -0.87
CA PHE A 40 -10.33 1.41 -0.19
C PHE A 40 -9.65 0.41 -1.13
N GLY A 41 -8.36 0.14 -0.98
CA GLY A 41 -7.65 -0.78 -1.88
C GLY A 41 -6.42 -1.42 -1.25
N PRO A 42 -5.95 -2.58 -1.76
CA PRO A 42 -6.59 -3.38 -2.80
C PRO A 42 -7.86 -4.10 -2.32
N GLU A 43 -8.56 -4.74 -3.24
CA GLU A 43 -9.76 -5.58 -3.00
C GLU A 43 -10.93 -4.87 -2.29
N GLY A 44 -10.98 -3.54 -2.36
CA GLY A 44 -12.05 -2.75 -1.76
C GLY A 44 -11.99 -2.63 -0.23
N THR A 45 -11.03 -3.26 0.44
CA THR A 45 -10.89 -3.26 1.91
C THR A 45 -9.48 -2.94 2.39
N GLY A 46 -8.49 -2.99 1.50
CA GLY A 46 -7.11 -2.77 1.88
C GLY A 46 -6.83 -1.35 2.41
N PRO A 47 -5.68 -1.17 3.08
CA PRO A 47 -5.34 0.02 3.84
C PRO A 47 -4.75 1.15 2.97
N ASN A 48 -5.39 1.41 1.83
CA ASN A 48 -5.08 2.52 0.94
C ASN A 48 -6.36 3.25 0.57
N LEU A 49 -6.29 4.55 0.31
CA LEU A 49 -7.47 5.38 0.02
C LEU A 49 -7.33 6.06 -1.33
N LEU A 50 -8.42 6.08 -2.10
CA LEU A 50 -8.60 6.98 -3.24
C LEU A 50 -9.65 8.03 -2.87
N MET A 51 -9.29 9.31 -2.96
CA MET A 51 -10.12 10.43 -2.52
C MET A 51 -10.33 11.43 -3.66
N ASP A 52 -11.55 11.96 -3.77
CA ASP A 52 -11.88 13.06 -4.66
C ASP A 52 -11.73 14.41 -3.95
N CYS A 53 -10.70 15.15 -4.34
CA CYS A 53 -10.42 16.52 -3.90
C CYS A 53 -10.69 17.55 -5.00
N THR A 54 -11.35 17.15 -6.09
CA THR A 54 -11.62 18.00 -7.26
C THR A 54 -12.69 19.05 -6.96
N LYS A 55 -12.72 20.11 -7.78
CA LYS A 55 -13.70 21.20 -7.69
C LYS A 55 -14.19 21.58 -9.09
N GLY A 56 -15.49 21.43 -9.33
CA GLY A 56 -16.14 21.91 -10.57
C GLY A 56 -15.88 21.06 -11.83
N VAL A 57 -15.39 19.83 -11.69
CA VAL A 57 -15.13 18.93 -12.82
C VAL A 57 -16.44 18.36 -13.36
N GLN A 58 -16.74 18.65 -14.63
CA GLN A 58 -17.88 18.07 -15.32
C GLN A 58 -17.64 16.58 -15.61
N TYR A 59 -18.70 15.77 -15.58
CA TYR A 59 -18.66 14.34 -15.91
C TYR A 59 -17.78 13.45 -15.00
N LEU A 60 -17.28 13.97 -13.89
CA LEU A 60 -16.41 13.23 -12.95
C LEU A 60 -17.02 11.90 -12.49
N ASN A 61 -18.32 11.89 -12.22
CA ASN A 61 -19.02 10.68 -11.76
C ASN A 61 -19.04 9.57 -12.82
N GLU A 62 -18.92 9.89 -14.11
CA GLU A 62 -18.92 8.88 -15.18
C GLU A 62 -17.62 8.08 -15.23
N ILE A 63 -16.51 8.67 -14.78
CA ILE A 63 -15.20 8.01 -14.80
C ILE A 63 -14.86 7.31 -13.48
N LYS A 64 -15.67 7.54 -12.43
CA LYS A 64 -15.40 7.07 -11.06
C LYS A 64 -15.08 5.58 -11.01
N ASP A 65 -15.92 4.74 -11.61
CA ASP A 65 -15.75 3.28 -11.57
C ASP A 65 -14.48 2.84 -12.30
N SER A 66 -14.10 3.54 -13.36
CA SER A 66 -12.86 3.27 -14.10
C SER A 66 -11.63 3.69 -13.30
N CYS A 67 -11.66 4.84 -12.61
CA CYS A 67 -10.60 5.26 -11.71
C CYS A 67 -10.46 4.29 -10.52
N VAL A 68 -11.57 3.85 -9.93
CA VAL A 68 -11.59 2.85 -8.87
C VAL A 68 -10.97 1.55 -9.34
N ALA A 69 -11.32 1.05 -10.54
CA ALA A 69 -10.71 -0.15 -11.11
C ALA A 69 -9.19 -0.01 -11.32
N GLY A 70 -8.74 1.12 -11.88
CA GLY A 70 -7.32 1.42 -12.03
C GLY A 70 -6.58 1.46 -10.68
N PHE A 71 -7.22 2.03 -9.66
CA PHE A 71 -6.69 2.07 -8.30
C PHE A 71 -6.62 0.71 -7.61
N GLN A 72 -7.64 -0.14 -7.76
CA GLN A 72 -7.60 -1.51 -7.23
C GLN A 72 -6.40 -2.27 -7.79
N TRP A 73 -6.14 -2.12 -9.10
CA TRP A 73 -4.99 -2.74 -9.73
C TRP A 73 -3.67 -2.14 -9.25
N ALA A 74 -3.55 -0.82 -9.23
CA ALA A 74 -2.33 -0.13 -8.80
C ALA A 74 -1.94 -0.44 -7.35
N THR A 75 -2.94 -0.64 -6.47
CA THR A 75 -2.70 -0.99 -5.06
C THR A 75 -2.47 -2.49 -4.84
N LYS A 76 -2.90 -3.34 -5.76
CA LYS A 76 -2.58 -4.78 -5.75
C LYS A 76 -1.16 -5.04 -6.27
N GLU A 77 -0.75 -4.31 -7.30
CA GLU A 77 0.54 -4.43 -7.95
C GLU A 77 1.29 -3.09 -7.88
N GLY A 78 2.02 -2.83 -6.80
CA GLY A 78 2.75 -1.58 -6.61
C GLY A 78 3.92 -1.39 -7.57
N VAL A 79 4.28 -0.13 -7.85
CA VAL A 79 5.28 0.24 -8.89
C VAL A 79 6.70 -0.33 -8.66
N LEU A 80 7.08 -0.57 -7.40
CA LEU A 80 8.44 -1.04 -7.07
C LEU A 80 8.69 -2.47 -7.55
N ALA A 81 7.79 -3.39 -7.23
CA ALA A 81 8.02 -4.82 -7.42
C ALA A 81 6.72 -5.64 -7.59
N GLU A 82 5.61 -4.98 -7.93
CA GLU A 82 4.27 -5.58 -8.05
C GLU A 82 3.83 -6.31 -6.77
N GLU A 83 4.22 -5.78 -5.61
CA GLU A 83 3.71 -6.22 -4.30
C GLU A 83 2.53 -5.33 -3.89
N ASN A 84 1.68 -5.82 -2.99
CA ASN A 84 0.55 -5.03 -2.48
C ASN A 84 1.05 -3.71 -1.85
N VAL A 85 0.40 -2.61 -2.20
CA VAL A 85 0.63 -1.30 -1.61
C VAL A 85 -0.04 -1.24 -0.24
N ARG A 86 0.54 -0.47 0.70
CA ARG A 86 0.00 -0.29 2.05
C ARG A 86 0.23 1.14 2.53
N GLY A 87 -0.79 1.71 3.18
CA GLY A 87 -0.67 2.99 3.89
C GLY A 87 -0.61 4.21 2.98
N VAL A 88 -1.10 4.13 1.75
CA VAL A 88 -1.04 5.23 0.78
C VAL A 88 -2.42 5.85 0.56
N ARG A 89 -2.49 7.18 0.63
CA ARG A 89 -3.64 8.00 0.25
C ARG A 89 -3.36 8.66 -1.09
N PHE A 90 -4.30 8.56 -2.03
CA PHE A 90 -4.26 9.20 -3.33
C PHE A 90 -5.37 10.23 -3.45
N ASP A 91 -5.00 11.45 -3.77
CA ASP A 91 -5.92 12.58 -3.89
C ASP A 91 -6.02 13.00 -5.37
N ILE A 92 -7.24 12.92 -5.91
CA ILE A 92 -7.54 13.43 -7.25
C ILE A 92 -7.80 14.92 -7.12
N HIS A 93 -6.84 15.74 -7.54
CA HIS A 93 -6.95 17.20 -7.45
C HIS A 93 -7.67 17.83 -8.64
N ASP A 94 -7.46 17.31 -9.85
CA ASP A 94 -8.07 17.82 -11.06
C ASP A 94 -8.19 16.71 -12.12
N VAL A 95 -9.15 16.87 -13.03
CA VAL A 95 -9.34 15.98 -14.19
C VAL A 95 -9.88 16.79 -15.37
N THR A 96 -9.22 16.71 -16.52
CA THR A 96 -9.74 17.22 -17.79
C THR A 96 -10.30 16.08 -18.62
N LEU A 97 -11.56 16.21 -19.04
CA LEU A 97 -12.28 15.15 -19.75
C LEU A 97 -12.80 15.65 -21.10
N HIS A 98 -12.75 14.77 -22.10
CA HIS A 98 -13.39 15.02 -23.40
C HIS A 98 -14.91 15.18 -23.23
N ALA A 99 -15.55 16.04 -24.02
CA ALA A 99 -16.99 16.30 -23.92
C ALA A 99 -17.84 15.04 -24.22
N ASP A 100 -17.47 14.31 -25.28
CA ASP A 100 -18.18 13.10 -25.69
C ASP A 100 -17.80 11.87 -24.86
N ALA A 101 -18.81 11.16 -24.36
CA ALA A 101 -18.66 9.99 -23.49
C ALA A 101 -17.91 8.81 -24.15
N ILE A 102 -17.94 8.70 -25.49
CA ILE A 102 -17.24 7.64 -26.23
C ILE A 102 -15.71 7.69 -26.02
N HIS A 103 -15.16 8.86 -25.69
CA HIS A 103 -13.74 9.06 -25.41
C HIS A 103 -13.38 8.90 -23.92
N ARG A 104 -14.35 8.57 -23.06
CA ARG A 104 -14.19 8.44 -21.61
C ARG A 104 -14.45 7.01 -21.10
N GLY A 105 -14.49 6.03 -21.99
CA GLY A 105 -14.69 4.64 -21.63
C GLY A 105 -13.54 4.08 -20.79
N GLY A 106 -13.80 2.98 -20.07
CA GLY A 106 -12.82 2.36 -19.17
C GLY A 106 -11.49 1.98 -19.83
N GLY A 107 -11.49 1.65 -21.12
CA GLY A 107 -10.27 1.38 -21.89
C GLY A 107 -9.31 2.58 -21.99
N GLN A 108 -9.80 3.81 -21.84
CA GLN A 108 -9.00 5.03 -21.81
C GLN A 108 -8.66 5.44 -20.37
N ILE A 109 -9.65 5.38 -19.47
CA ILE A 109 -9.51 5.89 -18.11
C ILE A 109 -8.70 4.95 -17.22
N ILE A 110 -8.90 3.63 -17.29
CA ILE A 110 -8.24 2.67 -16.38
C ILE A 110 -6.69 2.73 -16.55
N PRO A 111 -6.14 2.66 -17.78
CA PRO A 111 -4.68 2.76 -17.95
C PRO A 111 -4.14 4.12 -17.51
N THR A 112 -4.86 5.20 -17.80
CA THR A 112 -4.48 6.57 -17.42
C THR A 112 -4.44 6.71 -15.89
N ALA A 113 -5.49 6.25 -15.20
CA ALA A 113 -5.55 6.23 -13.74
C ALA A 113 -4.39 5.41 -13.14
N ARG A 114 -4.11 4.21 -13.68
CA ARG A 114 -2.99 3.38 -13.19
C ARG A 114 -1.63 4.07 -13.39
N ARG A 115 -1.39 4.68 -14.55
CA ARG A 115 -0.15 5.42 -14.85
C ARG A 115 0.06 6.57 -13.88
N VAL A 116 -0.94 7.43 -13.70
CA VAL A 116 -0.82 8.59 -12.79
C VAL A 116 -0.61 8.15 -11.34
N LEU A 117 -1.27 7.08 -10.88
CA LEU A 117 -1.05 6.54 -9.53
C LEU A 117 0.38 6.06 -9.34
N TYR A 118 0.98 5.39 -10.32
CA TYR A 118 2.39 4.99 -10.26
C TYR A 118 3.35 6.17 -10.29
N ALA A 119 3.09 7.18 -11.12
CA ALA A 119 3.85 8.42 -11.11
C ALA A 119 3.82 9.08 -9.72
N SER A 120 2.61 9.23 -9.14
CA SER A 120 2.42 9.78 -7.80
C SER A 120 3.16 8.97 -6.74
N MET A 121 3.07 7.63 -6.78
CA MET A 121 3.83 6.77 -5.86
C MET A 121 5.32 7.07 -5.96
N LEU A 122 5.93 7.03 -7.15
CA LEU A 122 7.36 7.26 -7.34
C LEU A 122 7.81 8.63 -6.83
N THR A 123 7.02 9.69 -7.06
CA THR A 123 7.33 11.03 -6.53
C THR A 123 7.27 11.09 -5.00
N ALA A 124 6.45 10.26 -4.37
CA ALA A 124 6.34 10.15 -2.91
C ALA A 124 7.45 9.30 -2.27
N LYS A 125 8.44 8.81 -3.04
CA LYS A 125 9.57 7.98 -2.58
C LYS A 125 9.11 6.76 -1.76
N PRO A 126 8.46 5.77 -2.41
CA PRO A 126 7.85 4.63 -1.72
C PRO A 126 8.92 3.80 -1.01
N ARG A 127 8.51 3.14 0.07
CA ARG A 127 9.35 2.24 0.89
C ARG A 127 8.77 0.83 0.89
N LEU A 128 9.61 -0.18 1.13
CA LEU A 128 9.15 -1.54 1.38
C LEU A 128 8.76 -1.73 2.84
N TYR A 129 7.74 -2.56 3.04
CA TYR A 129 7.38 -3.10 4.34
C TYR A 129 7.84 -4.55 4.44
N GLU A 130 8.32 -4.95 5.61
CA GLU A 130 8.53 -6.34 5.97
C GLU A 130 7.52 -6.79 7.03
N PRO A 131 7.02 -8.03 6.98
CA PRO A 131 6.21 -8.56 8.05
C PRO A 131 7.10 -8.93 9.23
N VAL A 132 6.59 -8.73 10.44
CA VAL A 132 7.30 -9.01 11.69
C VAL A 132 6.45 -9.95 12.55
N TYR A 133 7.10 -11.01 13.06
CA TYR A 133 6.51 -11.90 14.04
C TYR A 133 6.74 -11.36 15.45
N LEU A 134 5.73 -11.50 16.31
CA LEU A 134 5.90 -11.48 17.76
C LEU A 134 6.21 -12.90 18.22
N LEU A 135 7.34 -13.05 18.89
CA LEU A 135 7.75 -14.27 19.54
C LEU A 135 7.22 -14.31 20.97
N THR A 136 6.62 -15.43 21.37
CA THR A 136 6.31 -15.72 22.78
C THR A 136 7.04 -16.97 23.24
N GLY A 137 7.77 -16.85 24.36
CA GLY A 137 8.53 -17.93 24.98
C GLY A 137 7.71 -18.91 25.82
N THR A 138 8.42 -19.75 26.59
CA THR A 138 7.83 -20.83 27.40
C THR A 138 7.09 -20.30 28.63
N PRO A 139 6.14 -21.07 29.19
CA PRO A 139 5.34 -20.63 30.35
C PRO A 139 6.14 -20.45 31.64
N MET A 140 7.39 -20.94 31.75
CA MET A 140 8.25 -20.66 32.91
C MET A 140 8.87 -19.26 32.84
N PHE A 141 9.29 -18.81 31.65
CA PHE A 141 9.81 -17.47 31.40
C PHE A 141 9.36 -17.00 30.01
N VAL A 142 8.41 -16.07 29.98
CA VAL A 142 7.89 -15.52 28.74
C VAL A 142 8.79 -14.38 28.28
N VAL A 143 9.67 -14.66 27.33
CA VAL A 143 10.40 -13.64 26.57
C VAL A 143 9.56 -13.25 25.36
N LYS A 144 9.35 -11.94 25.16
CA LYS A 144 8.71 -11.39 23.97
C LYS A 144 9.74 -10.65 23.13
N ALA A 145 9.75 -10.92 21.82
CA ALA A 145 10.67 -10.28 20.89
C ALA A 145 10.03 -10.15 19.50
N TYR A 146 10.51 -9.19 18.71
CA TYR A 146 10.12 -9.02 17.32
C TYR A 146 11.15 -9.70 16.40
N LEU A 147 10.66 -10.46 15.43
CA LEU A 147 11.48 -11.19 14.46
C LEU A 147 10.96 -10.93 13.05
N PRO A 148 11.73 -10.22 12.19
CA PRO A 148 11.42 -10.11 10.77
C PRO A 148 11.20 -11.49 10.13
N VAL A 149 10.15 -11.65 9.33
CA VAL A 149 9.77 -12.96 8.77
C VAL A 149 10.88 -13.53 7.86
N ASN A 150 11.57 -12.67 7.12
CA ASN A 150 12.72 -13.03 6.29
C ASN A 150 13.90 -13.63 7.11
N GLU A 151 14.04 -13.27 8.38
CA GLU A 151 15.06 -13.80 9.30
C GLU A 151 14.57 -14.99 10.14
N SER A 152 13.29 -15.39 10.00
CA SER A 152 12.71 -16.47 10.82
C SER A 152 13.04 -17.88 10.33
N PHE A 153 13.54 -18.03 9.11
CA PHE A 153 13.90 -19.33 8.53
C PHE A 153 15.09 -19.93 9.28
N GLY A 154 14.88 -21.08 9.94
CA GLY A 154 15.91 -21.75 10.75
C GLY A 154 15.95 -21.33 12.22
N PHE A 155 15.33 -20.20 12.58
CA PHE A 155 15.36 -19.63 13.94
C PHE A 155 14.98 -20.63 15.04
N THR A 156 13.92 -21.42 14.84
CA THR A 156 13.48 -22.42 15.83
C THR A 156 14.54 -23.50 16.08
N ALA A 157 15.24 -23.96 15.04
CA ALA A 157 16.27 -24.97 15.18
C ALA A 157 17.49 -24.39 15.92
N ASP A 158 17.90 -23.18 15.55
CA ASP A 158 19.02 -22.48 16.17
C ASP A 158 18.74 -22.17 17.65
N LEU A 159 17.55 -21.66 17.97
CA LEU A 159 17.16 -21.36 19.35
C LEU A 159 17.13 -22.64 20.19
N ARG A 160 16.61 -23.75 19.65
CA ARG A 160 16.59 -25.03 20.37
C ARG A 160 17.99 -25.58 20.57
N SER A 161 18.86 -25.52 19.57
CA SER A 161 20.25 -25.98 19.68
C SER A 161 21.01 -25.21 20.77
N ASN A 162 20.88 -23.88 20.79
CA ASN A 162 21.56 -23.00 21.74
C ASN A 162 20.94 -22.98 23.15
N THR A 163 19.75 -23.55 23.35
CA THR A 163 19.09 -23.64 24.66
C THR A 163 18.98 -25.07 25.18
N GLY A 164 19.69 -26.03 24.56
CA GLY A 164 19.58 -27.45 24.93
C GLY A 164 18.15 -28.01 24.78
N GLY A 165 17.38 -27.43 23.86
CA GLY A 165 15.98 -27.78 23.59
C GLY A 165 14.97 -27.22 24.59
N GLN A 166 15.39 -26.34 25.51
CA GLN A 166 14.53 -25.83 26.57
C GLN A 166 13.64 -24.66 26.13
N ALA A 167 14.05 -23.89 25.11
CA ALA A 167 13.23 -22.82 24.57
C ALA A 167 12.34 -23.31 23.43
N PHE A 168 11.07 -22.89 23.47
CA PHE A 168 10.07 -23.17 22.45
C PHE A 168 9.51 -21.85 21.94
N PRO A 169 9.94 -21.37 20.76
CA PRO A 169 9.40 -20.15 20.20
C PRO A 169 8.03 -20.41 19.60
N GLN A 170 7.09 -19.52 19.88
CA GLN A 170 5.85 -19.39 19.11
C GLN A 170 5.90 -18.09 18.32
N CYS A 171 5.78 -18.17 17.00
CA CYS A 171 5.79 -17.02 16.10
C CYS A 171 4.35 -16.73 15.65
N VAL A 172 3.87 -15.52 15.93
CA VAL A 172 2.57 -15.04 15.43
C VAL A 172 2.80 -13.73 14.67
N PHE A 173 2.15 -13.56 13.51
CA PHE A 173 2.20 -12.28 12.80
C PHE A 173 1.71 -11.15 13.71
N ASP A 174 2.48 -10.08 13.80
CA ASP A 174 2.17 -8.93 14.66
C ASP A 174 1.89 -7.68 13.83
N HIS A 175 2.86 -7.22 13.04
CA HIS A 175 2.72 -5.99 12.26
C HIS A 175 3.59 -5.97 10.99
N TRP A 176 3.33 -4.96 10.16
CA TRP A 176 4.18 -4.59 9.04
C TRP A 176 5.10 -3.45 9.48
N GLN A 177 6.41 -3.60 9.24
CA GLN A 177 7.41 -2.61 9.59
C GLN A 177 8.03 -2.00 8.33
N VAL A 178 8.18 -0.67 8.30
CA VAL A 178 8.91 0.00 7.21
C VAL A 178 10.39 -0.36 7.30
N MET A 179 10.96 -0.78 6.18
CA MET A 179 12.39 -1.10 6.12
C MET A 179 13.23 0.20 6.06
N ASN A 180 14.31 0.26 6.84
CA ASN A 180 15.04 1.51 7.16
C ASN A 180 15.99 2.07 6.06
N GLN A 181 16.05 1.48 4.87
CA GLN A 181 16.95 1.93 3.78
C GLN A 181 16.17 2.50 2.59
N ASP A 182 16.89 3.11 1.65
CA ASP A 182 16.28 3.68 0.44
C ASP A 182 16.24 2.66 -0.71
N PRO A 183 15.06 2.25 -1.24
CA PRO A 183 15.00 1.40 -2.43
C PRO A 183 15.55 2.06 -3.71
N PHE A 184 15.73 3.38 -3.73
CA PHE A 184 16.31 4.11 -4.85
C PHE A 184 17.84 4.18 -4.80
N ASP A 185 18.45 3.92 -3.65
CA ASP A 185 19.91 3.80 -3.51
C ASP A 185 20.37 2.46 -4.08
N PRO A 186 21.17 2.42 -5.17
CA PRO A 186 21.63 1.18 -5.78
C PRO A 186 22.46 0.28 -4.85
N THR A 187 23.04 0.85 -3.80
CA THR A 187 23.91 0.13 -2.85
C THR A 187 23.13 -0.46 -1.67
N SER A 188 21.85 -0.11 -1.52
CA SER A 188 21.05 -0.56 -0.39
C SER A 188 20.64 -2.03 -0.49
N LYS A 189 20.49 -2.69 0.66
CA LYS A 189 19.95 -4.06 0.73
C LYS A 189 18.52 -4.12 0.19
N ILE A 190 17.73 -3.06 0.40
CA ILE A 190 16.35 -2.98 -0.08
C ILE A 190 16.32 -2.95 -1.61
N ARG A 191 17.25 -2.26 -2.26
CA ARG A 191 17.36 -2.29 -3.72
C ARG A 191 17.58 -3.72 -4.23
N GLN A 192 18.46 -4.47 -3.58
CA GLN A 192 18.72 -5.86 -3.94
C GLN A 192 17.45 -6.70 -3.81
N ILE A 193 16.71 -6.57 -2.71
CA ILE A 193 15.41 -7.23 -2.52
C ILE A 193 14.41 -6.87 -3.63
N VAL A 194 14.29 -5.59 -3.98
CA VAL A 194 13.42 -5.15 -5.09
C VAL A 194 13.85 -5.82 -6.40
N ASN A 195 15.13 -5.80 -6.72
CA ASN A 195 15.65 -6.40 -7.95
C ASN A 195 15.41 -7.92 -7.99
N ASP A 196 15.60 -8.63 -6.87
CA ASP A 196 15.38 -10.07 -6.78
C ASP A 196 13.91 -10.43 -6.98
N ILE A 197 12.99 -9.67 -6.37
CA ILE A 197 11.54 -9.86 -6.58
C ILE A 197 11.19 -9.61 -8.04
N ARG A 198 11.69 -8.52 -8.63
CA ARG A 198 11.43 -8.17 -10.04
C ARG A 198 11.94 -9.24 -10.99
N LYS A 199 13.18 -9.72 -10.78
CA LYS A 199 13.77 -10.81 -11.57
C LYS A 199 12.95 -12.09 -11.46
N ARG A 200 12.51 -12.46 -10.25
CA ARG A 200 11.65 -13.65 -10.03
C ARG A 200 10.30 -13.53 -10.73
N LYS A 201 9.74 -12.33 -10.83
CA LYS A 201 8.48 -12.04 -11.53
C LYS A 201 8.64 -11.80 -13.04
N GLY A 202 9.87 -11.82 -13.58
CA GLY A 202 10.13 -11.53 -14.99
C GLY A 202 9.95 -10.05 -15.37
N LEU A 203 10.01 -9.15 -14.39
CA LEU A 203 9.93 -7.70 -14.62
C LEU A 203 11.29 -7.13 -15.06
N LYS A 204 11.26 -6.02 -15.78
CA LYS A 204 12.47 -5.27 -16.15
C LYS A 204 13.29 -4.93 -14.90
N GLU A 205 14.58 -5.19 -14.94
CA GLU A 205 15.48 -4.93 -13.82
C GLU A 205 15.53 -3.44 -13.44
N GLY A 206 15.62 -3.16 -12.14
CA GLY A 206 15.61 -1.80 -11.60
C GLY A 206 14.22 -1.19 -11.46
N ILE A 207 14.13 -0.16 -10.61
CA ILE A 207 12.88 0.61 -10.44
C ILE A 207 12.60 1.38 -11.74
N PRO A 208 11.37 1.33 -12.28
CA PRO A 208 11.02 2.10 -13.46
C PRO A 208 11.24 3.60 -13.25
N PRO A 209 11.83 4.33 -14.21
CA PRO A 209 11.96 5.77 -14.13
C PRO A 209 10.58 6.45 -14.13
N LEU A 210 10.49 7.62 -13.50
CA LEU A 210 9.25 8.41 -13.45
C LEU A 210 8.72 8.75 -14.86
N GLU A 211 9.62 8.95 -15.82
CA GLU A 211 9.31 9.28 -17.21
C GLU A 211 8.48 8.20 -17.93
N ASP A 212 8.49 6.95 -17.45
CA ASP A 212 7.67 5.88 -18.03
C ASP A 212 6.16 6.11 -17.76
N TYR A 213 5.84 6.92 -16.75
CA TYR A 213 4.46 7.16 -16.28
C TYR A 213 4.04 8.64 -16.33
N TYR A 214 5.00 9.55 -16.50
CA TYR A 214 4.74 10.98 -16.57
C TYR A 214 4.61 11.40 -18.03
N ASP A 215 3.42 11.88 -18.42
CA ASP A 215 3.20 12.38 -19.77
C ASP A 215 3.79 13.81 -19.86
N LYS A 216 4.67 14.04 -20.86
CA LYS A 216 5.25 15.36 -21.11
C LYS A 216 4.18 16.23 -21.79
N LEU A 217 3.84 17.36 -21.19
CA LEU A 217 2.96 18.39 -21.76
C LEU A 217 3.62 19.09 -22.95
#